data_AF-F0YEA1-F1
#
_entry.id   AF-F0YEA1-F1
#
_cell.length_a   1.000
_cell.length_b   1.000
_cell.length_c   1.000
_cell.angle_alpha   90.00
_cell.angle_beta   90.00
_cell.angle_gamma   90.00
#
_symmetry.space_group_name_H-M   'P 1'
#
loop_
_entity.id
_entity.type
_entity.pdbx_description
1 polymer ?
#
loop_
_entity_poly.entity_id
_entity_poly.type
_entity_poly.pdbx_seq_one_letter_code
_entity_poly.pdbx_strand_id
1 'polypeptide(L)'
;TLESMGFALEVHPTAVGDFRDDGEVVAAYYDEMRDLVKRASGASRVFVFDHTIRESGNTNLNAAAGGAAAPVPRVHCDYTHDGAPRRLLQLGDAGIFSHLKGRDLSADEVAALAAGRFAFINVWRSIDADRPVARNPLAVCDENSIDDDDKFLYELRFPDRTGENYSLKHSDAHAWYYYPDMTADECLVFKVFDKKPDGPRFVFHTAFDDPRTTDASPPRKSIEIRTIAFYDDKP
;
A
#
# COMPACT_ATOMS: atom_id res chain seq x y z
N THR A 1 -14.22 7.32 -3.28
CA THR A 1 -13.02 7.81 -4.01
C THR A 1 -11.92 8.07 -3.01
N LEU A 2 -10.68 8.29 -3.44
CA LEU A 2 -9.57 8.62 -2.54
C LEU A 2 -9.85 9.85 -1.66
N GLU A 3 -10.57 10.85 -2.15
CA GLU A 3 -10.89 12.04 -1.36
C GLU A 3 -12.03 11.82 -0.35
N SER A 4 -12.99 10.92 -0.63
CA SER A 4 -14.15 10.72 0.24
C SER A 4 -13.91 9.64 1.31
N MET A 5 -13.35 8.50 0.93
CA MET A 5 -13.17 7.32 1.80
C MET A 5 -11.71 6.90 1.97
N GLY A 6 -10.79 7.54 1.24
CA GLY A 6 -9.37 7.19 1.27
C GLY A 6 -9.00 6.04 0.34
N PHE A 7 -9.97 5.36 -0.28
CA PHE A 7 -9.76 4.26 -1.22
C PHE A 7 -10.69 4.29 -2.44
N ALA A 8 -10.28 3.62 -3.51
CA ALA A 8 -11.04 3.43 -4.75
C ALA A 8 -10.60 2.16 -5.48
N LEU A 9 -11.57 1.47 -6.11
CA LEU A 9 -11.30 0.41 -7.07
C LEU A 9 -11.21 1.03 -8.47
N GLU A 10 -10.11 0.77 -9.17
CA GLU A 10 -9.84 1.29 -10.50
C GLU A 10 -9.59 0.14 -11.47
N VAL A 11 -10.21 0.19 -12.65
CA VAL A 11 -9.89 -0.74 -13.75
C VAL A 11 -8.61 -0.25 -14.41
N HIS A 12 -7.55 -1.05 -14.35
CA HIS A 12 -6.24 -0.73 -14.85
C HIS A 12 -5.52 -1.98 -15.39
N PRO A 13 -5.84 -2.45 -16.61
CA PRO A 13 -5.11 -3.54 -17.24
C PRO A 13 -3.61 -3.22 -17.34
N THR A 14 -2.77 -4.25 -17.24
CA THR A 14 -1.31 -4.13 -17.23
C THR A 14 -0.70 -4.88 -18.39
N ALA A 15 0.42 -4.38 -18.92
CA ALA A 15 1.20 -5.09 -19.93
C ALA A 15 2.21 -6.09 -19.33
N VAL A 16 2.38 -6.08 -18.01
CA VAL A 16 3.36 -6.90 -17.28
C VAL A 16 2.93 -8.37 -17.30
N GLY A 17 3.83 -9.23 -17.78
CA GLY A 17 3.63 -10.67 -17.85
C GLY A 17 4.10 -11.40 -16.59
N ASP A 18 5.33 -11.12 -16.13
CA ASP A 18 5.90 -11.77 -14.95
C ASP A 18 6.19 -10.79 -13.81
N PHE A 19 5.28 -10.77 -12.84
CA PHE A 19 5.44 -9.97 -11.62
C PHE A 19 6.58 -10.46 -10.71
N ARG A 20 7.16 -11.65 -10.94
CA ARG A 20 8.34 -12.12 -10.19
C ARG A 20 9.67 -11.69 -10.81
N ASP A 21 9.65 -11.12 -12.01
CA ASP A 21 10.81 -10.43 -12.56
C ASP A 21 10.82 -8.99 -12.07
N ASP A 22 11.62 -8.73 -11.03
CA ASP A 22 11.82 -7.38 -10.49
C ASP A 22 12.24 -6.37 -11.58
N GLY A 23 12.98 -6.80 -12.60
CA GLY A 23 13.38 -5.98 -13.72
C GLY A 23 12.20 -5.54 -14.58
N GLU A 24 11.30 -6.47 -14.89
CA GLU A 24 10.05 -6.18 -15.63
C GLU A 24 9.13 -5.26 -14.83
N VAL A 25 8.95 -5.55 -13.52
CA VAL A 25 8.12 -4.74 -12.62
C VAL A 25 8.66 -3.30 -12.53
N VAL A 26 9.98 -3.14 -12.36
CA VAL A 26 10.59 -1.81 -12.28
C VAL A 26 10.52 -1.07 -13.61
N ALA A 27 10.75 -1.74 -14.73
CA ALA A 27 10.83 -1.11 -16.05
C ALA A 27 9.46 -0.76 -16.65
N ALA A 28 8.41 -1.51 -16.33
CA ALA A 28 7.07 -1.31 -16.90
C ALA A 28 6.02 -0.98 -15.83
N TYR A 29 5.83 -1.86 -14.85
CA TYR A 29 4.73 -1.72 -13.89
C TYR A 29 4.80 -0.42 -13.10
N TYR A 30 6.00 0.04 -12.75
CA TYR A 30 6.16 1.26 -11.97
C TYR A 30 5.73 2.52 -12.70
N ASP A 31 5.85 2.58 -14.03
CA ASP A 31 5.31 3.69 -14.81
C ASP A 31 3.78 3.64 -14.83
N GLU A 32 3.20 2.46 -15.05
CA GLU A 32 1.75 2.26 -14.97
C GLU A 32 1.18 2.71 -13.61
N MET A 33 1.86 2.36 -12.52
CA MET A 33 1.45 2.73 -11.16
C MET A 33 1.63 4.22 -10.86
N ARG A 34 2.68 4.86 -11.39
CA ARG A 34 2.82 6.33 -11.30
C ARG A 34 1.62 7.01 -11.95
N ASP A 35 1.25 6.59 -13.15
CA ASP A 35 0.16 7.19 -13.90
C ASP A 35 -1.20 6.92 -13.25
N LEU A 36 -1.44 5.69 -12.76
CA LEU A 36 -2.64 5.36 -12.01
C LEU A 36 -2.78 6.22 -10.75
N VAL A 37 -1.74 6.30 -9.91
CA VAL A 37 -1.79 7.08 -8.68
C VAL A 37 -1.95 8.57 -8.98
N LYS A 38 -1.26 9.12 -10.00
CA LYS A 38 -1.45 10.51 -10.43
C LYS A 38 -2.90 10.80 -10.80
N ARG A 39 -3.52 9.97 -11.64
CA ARG A 39 -4.92 10.14 -12.03
C ARG A 39 -5.88 10.02 -10.85
N ALA A 40 -5.67 9.04 -9.98
CA ALA A 40 -6.56 8.79 -8.85
C ALA A 40 -6.46 9.87 -7.76
N SER A 41 -5.27 10.43 -7.55
CA SER A 41 -5.00 11.37 -6.45
C SER A 41 -4.96 12.84 -6.85
N GLY A 42 -4.72 13.16 -8.13
CA GLY A 42 -4.44 14.52 -8.58
C GLY A 42 -3.00 14.98 -8.29
N ALA A 43 -2.10 14.08 -7.88
CA ALA A 43 -0.70 14.41 -7.63
C ALA A 43 0.04 14.82 -8.92
N SER A 44 0.96 15.77 -8.79
CA SER A 44 1.82 16.20 -9.90
C SER A 44 3.00 15.25 -10.10
N ARG A 45 3.49 14.65 -9.01
CA ARG A 45 4.59 13.70 -9.00
C ARG A 45 4.26 12.50 -8.13
N VAL A 46 4.62 11.32 -8.60
CA VAL A 46 4.53 10.07 -7.83
C VAL A 46 5.88 9.38 -7.85
N PHE A 47 6.34 8.97 -6.67
CA PHE A 47 7.54 8.19 -6.48
C PHE A 47 7.15 6.80 -5.98
N VAL A 48 7.43 5.76 -6.77
CA VAL A 48 7.30 4.38 -6.30
C VAL A 48 8.59 4.05 -5.58
N PHE A 49 8.52 3.63 -4.32
CA PHE A 49 9.71 3.32 -3.54
C PHE A 49 9.82 1.85 -3.18
N ASP A 50 8.76 1.04 -3.32
CA ASP A 50 8.81 -0.38 -2.94
C ASP A 50 7.67 -1.18 -3.57
N HIS A 51 7.82 -2.49 -3.63
CA HIS A 51 6.70 -3.39 -3.86
C HIS A 51 6.83 -4.68 -3.05
N THR A 52 5.73 -5.41 -2.87
CA THR A 52 5.76 -6.71 -2.19
C THR A 52 4.77 -7.66 -2.81
N ILE A 53 5.23 -8.85 -3.16
CA ILE A 53 4.37 -9.96 -3.58
C ILE A 53 3.93 -10.75 -2.35
N ARG A 54 2.65 -11.11 -2.31
CA ARG A 54 2.08 -11.96 -1.25
C ARG A 54 1.32 -13.13 -1.84
N GLU A 55 1.54 -14.31 -1.27
CA GLU A 55 0.88 -15.56 -1.69
C GLU A 55 0.32 -16.34 -0.50
N SER A 56 -0.92 -16.82 -0.61
CA SER A 56 -1.50 -17.73 0.38
C SER A 56 -0.71 -19.03 0.44
N GLY A 57 -0.51 -19.58 1.64
CA GLY A 57 0.30 -20.77 1.88
C GLY A 57 1.73 -20.48 2.35
N ASN A 58 2.21 -19.24 2.16
CA ASN A 58 3.42 -18.78 2.82
C ASN A 58 3.18 -18.48 4.30
N THR A 59 4.23 -18.62 5.11
CA THR A 59 4.20 -18.37 6.57
C THR A 59 5.02 -17.14 6.98
N ASN A 60 6.00 -16.73 6.17
CA ASN A 60 6.85 -15.59 6.46
C ASN A 60 6.17 -14.27 6.06
N LEU A 61 6.07 -13.32 6.99
CA LEU A 61 5.52 -11.99 6.71
C LEU A 61 6.47 -11.10 5.90
N ASN A 62 7.76 -11.46 5.86
CA ASN A 62 8.81 -10.79 5.10
C ASN A 62 9.40 -11.80 4.10
N ALA A 63 9.32 -11.48 2.82
CA ALA A 63 9.93 -12.29 1.77
C ALA A 63 11.42 -11.99 1.65
N ALA A 64 12.20 -12.97 1.19
CA ALA A 64 13.50 -12.69 0.60
C ALA A 64 13.32 -12.02 -0.78
N ALA A 65 14.38 -11.42 -1.32
CA ALA A 65 14.35 -10.82 -2.67
C ALA A 65 13.87 -11.84 -3.73
N GLY A 66 12.95 -11.43 -4.60
CA GLY A 66 12.29 -12.28 -5.58
C GLY A 66 11.30 -13.32 -5.02
N GLY A 67 11.04 -13.30 -3.71
CA GLY A 67 10.10 -14.19 -3.03
C GLY A 67 8.74 -13.57 -2.76
N ALA A 68 7.82 -14.38 -2.24
CA ALA A 68 6.50 -13.92 -1.80
C ALA A 68 6.35 -14.03 -0.28
N ALA A 69 5.70 -13.04 0.33
CA ALA A 69 5.34 -13.04 1.74
C ALA A 69 3.94 -13.64 1.96
N ALA A 70 3.60 -13.90 3.22
CA ALA A 70 2.25 -14.29 3.60
C ALA A 70 1.30 -13.07 3.55
N PRO A 71 -0.01 -13.27 3.29
CA PRO A 71 -1.05 -12.31 3.64
C PRO A 71 -0.94 -11.84 5.10
N VAL A 72 -1.20 -10.56 5.38
CA VAL A 72 -1.15 -10.02 6.76
C VAL A 72 -2.57 -10.07 7.35
N PRO A 73 -2.85 -10.95 8.34
CA PRO A 73 -4.19 -11.09 8.92
C PRO A 73 -4.42 -10.16 10.12
N ARG A 74 -3.60 -9.12 10.25
CA ARG A 74 -3.68 -8.12 11.31
C ARG A 74 -4.11 -6.80 10.70
N VAL A 75 -5.11 -6.17 11.30
CA VAL A 75 -5.52 -4.80 10.97
C VAL A 75 -4.33 -3.87 11.17
N HIS A 76 -3.97 -3.12 10.13
CA HIS A 76 -2.90 -2.14 10.20
C HIS A 76 -3.12 -0.99 9.21
N CYS A 77 -2.49 0.14 9.51
CA CYS A 77 -2.14 1.16 8.55
C CYS A 77 -0.60 1.30 8.56
N ASP A 78 0.02 1.37 7.39
CA ASP A 78 1.48 1.28 7.22
C ASP A 78 2.26 2.42 7.90
N TYR A 79 1.59 3.52 8.20
CA TYR A 79 2.21 4.70 8.77
C TYR A 79 1.38 5.35 9.88
N THR A 80 2.11 6.06 10.72
CA THR A 80 1.58 6.93 11.77
C THR A 80 1.74 8.39 11.36
N HIS A 81 1.10 9.30 12.10
CA HIS A 81 1.20 10.75 11.85
C HIS A 81 2.66 11.22 11.75
N ASP A 82 3.52 10.77 12.69
CA ASP A 82 4.93 11.12 12.73
C ASP A 82 5.82 10.15 11.93
N GLY A 83 5.37 8.91 11.75
CA GLY A 83 6.11 7.86 11.05
C GLY A 83 6.23 8.10 9.55
N ALA A 84 5.17 8.59 8.88
CA ALA A 84 5.21 8.87 7.44
C ALA A 84 6.18 10.01 7.07
N PRO A 85 6.15 11.20 7.71
CA PRO A 85 7.15 12.25 7.46
C PRO A 85 8.58 11.79 7.74
N ARG A 86 8.79 11.05 8.83
CA ARG A 86 10.09 10.46 9.16
C ARG A 86 10.55 9.48 8.09
N ARG A 87 9.64 8.64 7.56
CA ARG A 87 9.94 7.71 6.49
C ARG A 87 10.32 8.42 5.20
N LEU A 88 9.63 9.50 4.83
CA LEU A 88 10.00 10.31 3.67
C LEU A 88 11.44 10.83 3.82
N LEU A 89 11.78 11.45 4.96
CA LEU A 89 13.15 11.92 5.25
C LEU A 89 14.20 10.82 5.09
N GLN A 90 13.95 9.63 5.63
CA GLN A 90 14.84 8.47 5.53
C GLN A 90 15.08 7.99 4.10
N LEU A 91 14.19 8.27 3.15
CA LEU A 91 14.42 7.90 1.75
C LEU A 91 15.50 8.76 1.08
N GLY A 92 15.90 9.87 1.71
CA GLY A 92 17.04 10.69 1.29
C GLY A 92 18.38 10.22 1.85
N ASP A 93 18.38 9.28 2.79
CA ASP A 93 19.58 8.76 3.44
C ASP A 93 20.19 7.61 2.63
N ALA A 94 21.51 7.63 2.45
CA ALA A 94 22.24 6.58 1.76
C ALA A 94 22.08 5.23 2.48
N GLY A 95 21.68 4.18 1.74
CA GLY A 95 21.58 2.80 2.24
C GLY A 95 20.20 2.38 2.73
N ILE A 96 19.20 3.27 2.73
CA ILE A 96 17.80 2.94 3.07
C ILE A 96 16.97 2.64 1.80
N PHE A 97 17.64 2.55 0.64
CA PHE A 97 16.98 2.24 -0.62
C PHE A 97 16.29 0.87 -0.52
N SER A 98 15.05 0.84 -1.00
CA SER A 98 14.32 -0.40 -1.25
C SER A 98 15.22 -1.42 -1.94
N HIS A 99 14.85 -2.70 -1.83
CA HIS A 99 15.54 -3.81 -2.49
C HIS A 99 15.75 -3.58 -4.00
N LEU A 100 15.09 -2.59 -4.60
CA LEU A 100 15.22 -2.16 -5.99
C LEU A 100 16.15 -0.96 -6.11
N LYS A 101 17.33 -1.25 -6.69
CA LYS A 101 18.44 -0.31 -6.93
C LYS A 101 18.04 0.85 -7.87
N GLY A 102 18.66 2.01 -7.68
CA GLY A 102 18.62 3.12 -8.66
C GLY A 102 17.40 4.05 -8.56
N ARG A 103 16.79 4.14 -7.39
CA ARG A 103 15.65 5.03 -7.12
C ARG A 103 16.01 5.99 -6.00
N ASP A 104 16.86 6.95 -6.33
CA ASP A 104 17.46 7.84 -5.34
C ASP A 104 16.72 9.18 -5.33
N LEU A 105 16.21 9.56 -4.15
CA LEU A 105 15.88 10.95 -3.86
C LEU A 105 17.06 11.51 -3.06
N SER A 106 17.53 12.71 -3.39
CA SER A 106 18.58 13.33 -2.57
C SER A 106 18.00 13.86 -1.25
N ALA A 107 18.84 14.02 -0.22
CA ALA A 107 18.41 14.62 1.05
C ALA A 107 17.77 16.01 0.85
N ASP A 108 18.34 16.83 -0.03
CA ASP A 108 17.80 18.17 -0.36
C ASP A 108 16.43 18.09 -1.04
N GLU A 109 16.28 17.15 -1.97
CA GLU A 109 15.03 16.91 -2.68
C GLU A 109 13.93 16.43 -1.74
N VAL A 110 14.25 15.48 -0.86
CA VAL A 110 13.32 14.98 0.16
C VAL A 110 12.91 16.07 1.13
N ALA A 111 13.85 16.92 1.58
CA ALA A 111 13.53 18.05 2.44
C ALA A 111 12.55 19.03 1.77
N ALA A 112 12.77 19.35 0.49
CA ALA A 112 11.86 20.19 -0.29
C ALA A 112 10.47 19.56 -0.46
N LEU A 113 10.41 18.26 -0.76
CA LEU A 113 9.15 17.52 -0.92
C LEU A 113 8.39 17.40 0.41
N ALA A 114 9.09 17.15 1.51
CA ALA A 114 8.50 17.03 2.85
C ALA A 114 7.91 18.35 3.37
N ALA A 115 8.39 19.49 2.87
CA ALA A 115 7.82 20.80 3.18
C ALA A 115 6.41 20.98 2.59
N GLY A 116 6.16 20.46 1.39
CA GLY A 116 4.86 20.51 0.71
C GLY A 116 3.86 19.47 1.21
N ARG A 117 2.70 19.37 0.53
CA ARG A 117 1.75 18.26 0.73
C ARG A 117 2.29 17.00 0.05
N PHE A 118 2.22 15.89 0.78
CA PHE A 118 2.46 14.56 0.22
C PHE A 118 1.52 13.54 0.87
N ALA A 119 1.33 12.41 0.19
CA ALA A 119 0.54 11.29 0.67
C ALA A 119 1.27 9.98 0.35
N PHE A 120 1.23 9.01 1.27
CA PHE A 120 1.59 7.64 0.95
C PHE A 120 0.35 6.92 0.45
N ILE A 121 0.45 6.38 -0.77
CA ILE A 121 -0.65 5.71 -1.45
C ILE A 121 -0.17 4.33 -1.89
N ASN A 122 -0.89 3.30 -1.44
CA ASN A 122 -0.66 1.94 -1.85
C ASN A 122 -1.60 1.55 -2.99
N VAL A 123 -1.12 0.70 -3.88
CA VAL A 123 -1.93 0.04 -4.91
C VAL A 123 -1.83 -1.46 -4.73
N TRP A 124 -2.96 -2.12 -4.53
CA TRP A 124 -3.04 -3.56 -4.39
C TRP A 124 -3.73 -4.19 -5.61
N ARG A 125 -3.17 -5.27 -6.14
CA ARG A 125 -3.68 -5.97 -7.33
C ARG A 125 -3.53 -7.48 -7.18
N SER A 126 -4.45 -8.25 -7.75
CA SER A 126 -4.20 -9.65 -8.09
C SER A 126 -3.13 -9.77 -9.19
N ILE A 127 -2.26 -10.75 -9.09
CA ILE A 127 -1.30 -11.09 -10.16
C ILE A 127 -1.56 -12.48 -10.75
N ASP A 128 -2.73 -13.06 -10.44
CA ASP A 128 -3.22 -14.28 -11.10
C ASP A 128 -4.10 -13.87 -12.29
N ALA A 129 -3.57 -14.02 -13.51
CA ALA A 129 -4.25 -13.61 -14.74
C ALA A 129 -5.49 -14.47 -15.06
N ASP A 130 -5.54 -15.69 -14.55
CA ASP A 130 -6.57 -16.67 -14.92
C ASP A 130 -7.71 -16.74 -13.91
N ARG A 131 -7.46 -16.32 -12.66
CA ARG A 131 -8.38 -16.56 -11.54
C ARG A 131 -8.55 -15.32 -10.66
N PRO A 132 -9.80 -14.97 -10.34
CA PRO A 132 -10.06 -13.90 -9.39
C PRO A 132 -9.63 -14.27 -7.98
N VAL A 133 -9.53 -13.26 -7.12
CA VAL A 133 -9.15 -13.43 -5.72
C VAL A 133 -10.27 -14.17 -4.97
N ALA A 134 -9.99 -15.42 -4.58
CA ALA A 134 -10.94 -16.30 -3.90
C ALA A 134 -10.51 -16.73 -2.49
N ARG A 135 -9.30 -16.36 -2.06
CA ARG A 135 -8.73 -16.68 -0.75
C ARG A 135 -8.03 -15.46 -0.19
N ASN A 136 -8.18 -15.22 1.10
CA ASN A 136 -7.59 -14.10 1.82
C ASN A 136 -7.72 -12.73 1.08
N PRO A 137 -8.89 -12.28 0.63
CA PRO A 137 -9.00 -10.97 -0.01
C PRO A 137 -8.54 -9.81 0.89
N LEU A 138 -8.26 -8.66 0.30
CA LEU A 138 -7.89 -7.44 1.04
C LEU A 138 -9.16 -6.68 1.44
N ALA A 139 -9.35 -6.47 2.74
CA ALA A 139 -10.35 -5.56 3.27
C ALA A 139 -9.71 -4.21 3.62
N VAL A 140 -10.48 -3.14 3.42
CA VAL A 140 -10.16 -1.75 3.79
C VAL A 140 -11.26 -1.18 4.66
N CYS A 141 -10.91 -0.40 5.67
CA CYS A 141 -11.85 0.27 6.56
C CYS A 141 -12.03 1.72 6.14
N ASP A 142 -13.28 2.19 6.08
CA ASP A 142 -13.57 3.62 5.90
C ASP A 142 -13.18 4.38 7.16
N GLU A 143 -12.15 5.23 7.05
CA GLU A 143 -11.65 5.97 8.20
C GLU A 143 -12.70 6.89 8.82
N ASN A 144 -13.70 7.35 8.06
CA ASN A 144 -14.78 8.18 8.59
C ASN A 144 -15.65 7.44 9.63
N SER A 145 -15.55 6.11 9.70
CA SER A 145 -16.25 5.25 10.67
C SER A 145 -15.42 4.93 11.92
N ILE A 146 -14.17 5.39 11.98
CA ILE A 146 -13.21 5.05 13.04
C ILE A 146 -13.13 6.20 14.04
N ASP A 147 -13.39 5.90 15.31
CA ASP A 147 -13.10 6.82 16.42
C ASP A 147 -11.58 6.91 16.63
N ASP A 148 -11.05 8.11 16.87
CA ASP A 148 -9.62 8.29 17.11
C ASP A 148 -9.13 7.52 18.35
N ASP A 149 -10.00 7.26 19.34
CA ASP A 149 -9.68 6.45 20.52
C ASP A 149 -9.50 4.95 20.18
N ASP A 150 -9.98 4.49 19.02
CA ASP A 150 -9.73 3.14 18.53
C ASP A 150 -8.33 2.99 17.94
N LYS A 151 -7.71 4.08 17.49
CA LYS A 151 -6.39 4.06 16.84
C LYS A 151 -5.30 3.92 17.90
N PHE A 152 -4.39 2.97 17.69
CA PHE A 152 -3.19 2.85 18.53
C PHE A 152 -1.96 2.54 17.69
N LEU A 153 -0.82 3.04 18.14
CA LEU A 153 0.48 2.81 17.52
C LEU A 153 1.11 1.53 18.06
N TYR A 154 1.76 0.77 17.19
CA TYR A 154 2.69 -0.29 17.60
C TYR A 154 3.99 -0.18 16.81
N GLU A 155 5.07 -0.66 17.41
CA GLU A 155 6.40 -0.63 16.82
C GLU A 155 6.73 -1.93 16.11
N LEU A 156 7.42 -1.82 14.98
CA LEU A 156 8.07 -2.90 14.27
C LEU A 156 9.58 -2.79 14.52
N ARG A 157 10.13 -3.68 15.34
CA ARG A 157 11.57 -3.69 15.67
C ARG A 157 12.33 -4.55 14.65
N PHE A 158 13.15 -3.90 13.83
CA PHE A 158 14.10 -4.54 12.92
C PHE A 158 15.53 -4.45 13.50
N PRO A 159 16.48 -5.28 13.04
CA PRO A 159 17.86 -5.22 13.54
C PRO A 159 18.53 -3.85 13.41
N ASP A 160 18.18 -3.10 12.37
CA ASP A 160 18.80 -1.84 11.95
C ASP A 160 17.92 -0.61 12.18
N ARG A 161 16.61 -0.79 12.44
CA ARG A 161 15.68 0.33 12.60
C ARG A 161 14.42 -0.04 13.40
N THR A 162 13.69 0.99 13.82
CA THR A 162 12.33 0.85 14.35
C THR A 162 11.34 1.50 13.39
N GLY A 163 10.37 0.73 12.91
CA GLY A 163 9.19 1.22 12.21
C GLY A 163 8.01 1.40 13.16
N GLU A 164 7.00 2.13 12.72
CA GLU A 164 5.77 2.41 13.47
C GLU A 164 4.58 2.27 12.53
N ASN A 165 3.55 1.55 12.97
CA ASN A 165 2.29 1.39 12.26
C ASN A 165 1.14 1.75 13.21
N TYR A 166 -0.01 2.12 12.65
CA TYR A 166 -1.25 2.12 13.42
C TYR A 166 -1.97 0.76 13.32
N SER A 167 -2.73 0.43 14.35
CA SER A 167 -3.74 -0.63 14.40
C SER A 167 -5.02 -0.08 15.06
N LEU A 168 -6.08 -0.86 15.04
CA LEU A 168 -7.38 -0.52 15.63
C LEU A 168 -7.75 -1.45 16.77
N LYS A 169 -8.37 -0.89 17.82
CA LYS A 169 -9.21 -1.65 18.74
C LYS A 169 -10.47 -2.08 17.99
N HIS A 170 -11.10 -3.17 18.42
CA HIS A 170 -12.36 -3.59 17.81
C HIS A 170 -13.50 -2.61 18.13
N SER A 171 -14.30 -2.27 17.12
CA SER A 171 -15.56 -1.54 17.27
C SER A 171 -16.57 -1.99 16.22
N ASP A 172 -17.84 -2.16 16.63
CA ASP A 172 -18.94 -2.50 15.72
C ASP A 172 -19.28 -1.34 14.76
N ALA A 173 -18.77 -0.13 15.04
CA ALA A 173 -18.94 1.03 14.17
C ALA A 173 -18.07 0.99 12.91
N HIS A 174 -16.99 0.19 12.91
CA HIS A 174 -16.04 0.13 11.80
C HIS A 174 -16.70 -0.40 10.53
N ALA A 175 -16.74 0.44 9.50
CA ALA A 175 -17.29 0.10 8.19
C ALA A 175 -16.19 -0.50 7.30
N TRP A 176 -16.15 -1.83 7.25
CA TRP A 176 -15.23 -2.60 6.42
C TRP A 176 -15.79 -2.88 5.03
N TYR A 177 -14.94 -2.74 4.02
CA TYR A 177 -15.23 -3.00 2.62
C TYR A 177 -14.20 -3.94 2.03
N TYR A 178 -14.63 -4.77 1.09
CA TYR A 178 -13.75 -5.55 0.22
C TYR A 178 -14.44 -5.75 -1.12
N TYR A 179 -13.64 -6.07 -2.15
CA TYR A 179 -14.14 -6.30 -3.50
C TYR A 179 -14.08 -7.80 -3.79
N PRO A 180 -15.23 -8.50 -3.81
CA PRO A 180 -15.26 -9.92 -4.11
C PRO A 180 -14.85 -10.17 -5.56
N ASP A 181 -14.17 -11.29 -5.79
CA ASP A 181 -13.84 -11.77 -7.14
C ASP A 181 -12.99 -10.79 -7.97
N MET A 182 -12.20 -9.96 -7.29
CA MET A 182 -11.30 -8.99 -7.91
C MET A 182 -10.30 -9.68 -8.85
N THR A 183 -10.22 -9.17 -10.08
CA THR A 183 -9.43 -9.72 -11.19
C THR A 183 -8.05 -9.08 -11.26
N ALA A 184 -7.18 -9.60 -12.15
CA ALA A 184 -5.87 -8.99 -12.42
C ALA A 184 -5.97 -7.63 -13.13
N ASP A 185 -7.11 -7.25 -13.70
CA ASP A 185 -7.31 -5.96 -14.37
C ASP A 185 -7.78 -4.86 -13.43
N GLU A 186 -7.97 -5.17 -12.14
CA GLU A 186 -8.46 -4.23 -11.14
C GLU A 186 -7.38 -3.92 -10.11
N CYS A 187 -7.30 -2.65 -9.72
CA CYS A 187 -6.41 -2.14 -8.68
C CYS A 187 -7.21 -1.50 -7.56
N LEU A 188 -6.97 -1.91 -6.32
CA LEU A 188 -7.44 -1.19 -5.15
C LEU A 188 -6.38 -0.15 -4.76
N VAL A 189 -6.71 1.12 -4.92
CA VAL A 189 -5.84 2.27 -4.60
C VAL A 189 -6.30 2.84 -3.27
N PHE A 190 -5.39 3.01 -2.30
CA PHE A 190 -5.76 3.51 -0.97
C PHE A 190 -4.65 4.30 -0.27
N LYS A 191 -5.05 5.32 0.49
CA LYS A 191 -4.15 6.16 1.28
C LYS A 191 -3.75 5.44 2.56
N VAL A 192 -2.45 5.39 2.84
CA VAL A 192 -1.91 4.96 4.14
C VAL A 192 -1.28 6.10 4.93
N PHE A 193 -1.22 7.30 4.33
CA PHE A 193 -1.01 8.59 4.98
C PHE A 193 -1.38 9.71 3.99
N ASP A 194 -1.98 10.81 4.46
CA ASP A 194 -2.00 12.10 3.75
C ASP A 194 -1.62 13.21 4.74
N LYS A 195 -0.73 14.11 4.31
CA LYS A 195 -0.32 15.26 5.13
C LYS A 195 -1.45 16.27 5.26
N LYS A 196 -2.34 16.35 4.26
CA LYS A 196 -3.55 17.18 4.35
C LYS A 196 -4.40 16.69 5.53
N PRO A 197 -4.75 17.55 6.50
CA PRO A 197 -5.48 17.14 7.69
C PRO A 197 -6.95 16.85 7.40
N ASP A 198 -7.52 17.46 6.36
CA ASP A 198 -8.93 17.34 6.03
C ASP A 198 -9.20 16.10 5.17
N GLY A 199 -10.03 15.20 5.70
CA GLY A 199 -10.47 13.98 5.03
C GLY A 199 -9.72 12.73 5.47
N PRO A 200 -9.91 11.60 4.77
CA PRO A 200 -9.27 10.33 5.11
C PRO A 200 -7.78 10.35 4.77
N ARG A 201 -6.98 9.91 5.73
CA ARG A 201 -5.52 9.92 5.78
C ARG A 201 -4.95 8.53 6.05
N PHE A 202 -5.63 7.70 6.83
CA PHE A 202 -5.15 6.42 7.33
C PHE A 202 -6.17 5.31 7.03
N VAL A 203 -6.11 4.73 5.83
CA VAL A 203 -6.94 3.56 5.49
C VAL A 203 -6.33 2.31 6.10
N PHE A 204 -6.99 1.81 7.13
CA PHE A 204 -6.66 0.54 7.76
C PHE A 204 -7.07 -0.61 6.85
N HIS A 205 -6.22 -1.63 6.77
CA HIS A 205 -6.44 -2.77 5.90
C HIS A 205 -5.94 -4.07 6.52
N THR A 206 -6.48 -5.18 6.04
CA THR A 206 -6.09 -6.53 6.48
C THR A 206 -6.46 -7.55 5.42
N ALA A 207 -5.70 -8.65 5.35
CA ALA A 207 -6.23 -9.88 4.80
C ALA A 207 -7.20 -10.51 5.82
N PHE A 208 -8.23 -11.22 5.36
CA PHE A 208 -9.17 -11.92 6.24
C PHE A 208 -9.58 -13.27 5.67
N ASP A 209 -10.11 -14.16 6.51
CA ASP A 209 -10.67 -15.42 6.06
C ASP A 209 -12.10 -15.19 5.55
N ASP A 210 -12.25 -15.15 4.22
CA ASP A 210 -13.55 -14.96 3.58
C ASP A 210 -14.40 -16.24 3.75
N PRO A 211 -15.61 -16.17 4.33
CA PRO A 211 -16.48 -17.34 4.54
C PRO A 211 -16.92 -18.02 3.24
N ARG A 212 -16.74 -17.37 2.08
CA ARG A 212 -16.98 -17.95 0.75
C ARG A 212 -15.82 -18.84 0.27
N THR A 213 -14.67 -18.80 0.94
CA THR A 213 -13.49 -19.61 0.60
C THR A 213 -13.78 -21.09 0.85
N THR A 214 -13.46 -21.94 -0.12
CA THR A 214 -13.54 -23.40 0.01
C THR A 214 -12.14 -24.03 -0.11
N ASP A 215 -12.02 -25.34 0.14
CA ASP A 215 -10.78 -26.08 -0.08
C ASP A 215 -10.35 -26.08 -1.57
N ALA A 216 -11.31 -25.91 -2.48
CA ALA A 216 -11.05 -25.79 -3.92
C ALA A 216 -10.63 -24.37 -4.34
N SER A 217 -10.81 -23.36 -3.48
CA SER A 217 -10.45 -21.98 -3.82
C SER A 217 -8.93 -21.83 -4.01
N PRO A 218 -8.48 -21.25 -5.14
CA PRO A 218 -7.06 -21.10 -5.43
C PRO A 218 -6.36 -20.23 -4.39
N PRO A 219 -5.04 -20.41 -4.18
CA PRO A 219 -4.27 -19.52 -3.33
C PRO A 219 -4.25 -18.11 -3.93
N ARG A 220 -4.30 -17.10 -3.07
CA ARG A 220 -4.10 -15.71 -3.47
C ARG A 220 -2.70 -15.53 -4.03
N LYS A 221 -2.58 -14.74 -5.09
CA LYS A 221 -1.31 -14.14 -5.53
C LYS A 221 -1.57 -12.67 -5.78
N SER A 222 -0.88 -11.80 -5.07
CA SER A 222 -1.10 -10.36 -5.15
C SER A 222 0.20 -9.59 -5.07
N ILE A 223 0.22 -8.40 -5.67
CA ILE A 223 1.28 -7.42 -5.50
C ILE A 223 0.71 -6.17 -4.82
N GLU A 224 1.50 -5.59 -3.91
CA GLU A 224 1.26 -4.28 -3.35
C GLU A 224 2.39 -3.33 -3.74
N ILE A 225 2.04 -2.20 -4.32
CA ILE A 225 2.95 -1.15 -4.74
C ILE A 225 2.85 0.00 -3.74
N ARG A 226 3.99 0.45 -3.22
CA ARG A 226 4.04 1.56 -2.27
C ARG A 226 4.58 2.80 -2.95
N THR A 227 3.82 3.88 -2.85
CA THR A 227 4.14 5.14 -3.52
C THR A 227 4.05 6.32 -2.56
N ILE A 228 4.74 7.40 -2.94
CA ILE A 228 4.56 8.73 -2.38
C ILE A 228 4.07 9.65 -3.49
N ALA A 229 2.90 10.22 -3.29
CA ALA A 229 2.29 11.23 -4.13
C ALA A 229 2.64 12.62 -3.59
N PHE A 230 3.15 13.50 -4.44
CA PHE A 230 3.49 14.90 -4.15
C PHE A 230 2.59 15.83 -4.96
N TYR A 231 2.19 16.94 -4.34
CA TYR A 231 1.22 17.88 -4.91
C TYR A 231 1.87 19.25 -5.05
N ASP A 232 1.49 19.98 -6.09
CA ASP A 232 2.02 21.33 -6.38
C ASP A 232 1.39 22.43 -5.50
N ASP A 233 0.42 22.06 -4.65
CA ASP A 233 -0.19 22.95 -3.67
C ASP A 233 0.89 23.43 -2.69
N LYS A 234 1.37 24.65 -2.91
CA LYS A 234 2.06 25.41 -1.87
C LYS A 234 1.03 25.77 -0.79
N PRO A 235 1.43 25.77 0.50
CA PRO A 235 0.57 26.23 1.58
C PRO A 235 0.01 27.64 1.33
#